data_AF-A0A7G2LX21-F1
#
_entry.id   AF-A0A7G2LX21-F1
#
_cell.length_a   1.000
_cell.length_b   1.000
_cell.length_c   1.000
_cell.angle_alpha   90.00
_cell.angle_beta   90.00
_cell.angle_gamma   90.00
#
_symmetry.space_group_name_H-M   'P 1'
#
loop_
_entity.id
_entity.type
_entity.pdbx_description
1 polymer ?
#
loop_
_entity_poly.entity_id
_entity_poly.type
_entity_poly.pdbx_seq_one_letter_code
_entity_poly.pdbx_strand_id
1 'polypeptide(L)' 'PGKGQQAGRRLPPTERRAIEILEAKDTWTKPEVRKAYKALIKVLHPDMNGGDRSQEEQLQLVVWAWDQIKGSRNFKD' A
#
# COMPACT_ATOMS: atom_id res chain seq x y z
N PRO A 1 4.72 31.30 -3.88
CA PRO A 1 5.38 30.15 -3.22
C PRO A 1 4.49 28.89 -3.28
N GLY A 2 4.56 28.13 -4.39
CA GLY A 2 3.85 26.86 -4.54
C GLY A 2 4.85 25.73 -4.74
N LYS A 3 5.23 25.04 -3.66
CA LYS A 3 6.14 23.88 -3.72
C LYS A 3 5.32 22.60 -3.81
N GLY A 4 5.53 21.82 -4.87
CA GLY A 4 5.51 20.36 -4.72
C GLY A 4 4.67 19.51 -5.67
N GLN A 5 4.53 19.86 -6.95
CA GLN A 5 4.27 18.81 -7.96
C GLN A 5 5.57 18.05 -8.24
N GLN A 6 5.87 17.04 -7.43
CA GLN A 6 6.77 15.96 -7.84
C GLN A 6 5.99 14.95 -8.70
N ALA A 7 5.25 15.44 -9.70
CA ALA A 7 4.50 14.66 -10.68
C ALA A 7 5.40 14.24 -11.86
N GLY A 8 6.68 13.91 -11.60
CA GLY A 8 7.69 13.77 -12.65
C GLY A 8 8.46 12.45 -12.68
N ARG A 9 8.41 11.62 -11.62
CA ARG A 9 9.20 10.39 -11.57
C ARG A 9 8.27 9.19 -11.56
N ARG A 10 8.19 8.50 -12.70
CA ARG A 10 7.48 7.22 -12.80
C ARG A 10 7.99 6.29 -11.70
N LEU A 11 7.09 5.78 -10.86
CA LEU A 11 7.43 4.77 -9.88
C LEU A 11 8.06 3.55 -10.56
N PRO A 12 9.05 2.90 -9.91
CA PRO A 12 9.51 1.57 -10.30
C PRO A 12 8.31 0.61 -10.44
N PRO A 13 8.37 -0.38 -11.35
CA PRO A 13 7.26 -1.31 -11.57
C PRO A 13 6.76 -2.00 -10.30
N THR A 14 7.68 -2.36 -9.40
CA THR A 14 7.37 -3.00 -8.11
C THR A 14 6.54 -2.10 -7.20
N GLU A 15 6.93 -0.83 -7.07
CA GLU A 15 6.21 0.13 -6.23
C GLU A 15 4.87 0.52 -6.85
N ARG A 16 4.79 0.60 -8.19
CA ARG A 16 3.52 0.80 -8.90
C ARG A 16 2.54 -0.33 -8.62
N ARG A 17 2.98 -1.59 -8.74
CA ARG A 17 2.13 -2.74 -8.40
C ARG A 17 1.74 -2.73 -6.91
N ALA A 18 2.65 -2.32 -6.04
CA ALA A 18 2.37 -2.23 -4.62
C ALA A 18 1.27 -1.20 -4.29
N ILE A 19 1.29 0.00 -4.89
CA ILE A 19 0.21 0.98 -4.66
C ILE A 19 -1.13 0.53 -5.26
N GLU A 20 -1.13 -0.22 -6.35
CA GLU A 20 -2.36 -0.81 -6.90
C GLU A 20 -2.97 -1.84 -5.93
N ILE A 21 -2.15 -2.72 -5.35
CA ILE A 21 -2.60 -3.71 -4.35
C ILE A 21 -3.09 -3.03 -3.06
N LEU A 22 -2.42 -1.96 -2.64
CA LEU A 22 -2.80 -1.21 -1.44
C LEU A 22 -3.94 -0.22 -1.68
N GLU A 23 -4.48 -0.17 -2.90
CA GLU A 23 -5.49 0.81 -3.32
C GLU A 23 -5.08 2.26 -2.96
N ALA A 24 -3.79 2.53 -3.07
CA ALA A 24 -3.15 3.79 -2.70
C ALA A 24 -2.79 4.64 -3.93
N LYS A 25 -2.38 5.89 -3.69
CA LYS A 25 -1.93 6.81 -4.74
C LYS A 25 -0.42 7.02 -4.65
N ASP A 26 0.21 7.22 -5.80
CA ASP A 26 1.63 7.57 -5.90
C ASP A 26 1.97 8.92 -5.25
N THR A 27 0.98 9.79 -5.08
CA THR A 27 1.12 11.09 -4.40
C THR A 27 1.05 11.00 -2.87
N TRP A 28 0.71 9.84 -2.30
CA TRP A 28 0.52 9.68 -0.86
C TRP A 28 1.83 9.59 -0.08
N THR A 29 1.78 9.97 1.19
CA THR A 29 2.86 9.76 2.15
C THR A 29 2.82 8.34 2.72
N LYS A 30 3.93 7.88 3.30
CA LYS A 30 4.03 6.58 3.96
C LYS A 30 2.99 6.39 5.07
N PRO A 31 2.66 7.38 5.91
CA PRO A 31 1.57 7.27 6.88
C PRO A 31 0.20 7.07 6.23
N GLU A 32 -0.08 7.77 5.12
CA GLU A 32 -1.32 7.61 4.37
C GLU A 32 -1.43 6.19 3.77
N VAL A 33 -0.37 5.71 3.13
CA VAL A 33 -0.30 4.32 2.62
C VAL A 33 -0.41 3.30 3.77
N ARG A 34 0.25 3.55 4.90
CA ARG A 34 0.18 2.68 6.09
C ARG A 34 -1.24 2.59 6.65
N LYS A 35 -2.02 3.67 6.56
CA LYS A 35 -3.43 3.68 6.98
C LYS A 35 -4.27 2.78 6.08
N ALA A 36 -4.09 2.85 4.76
CA ALA A 36 -4.76 1.97 3.80
C ALA A 36 -4.37 0.50 4.01
N TYR A 37 -3.06 0.22 4.16
CA TYR A 37 -2.56 -1.10 4.52
C TYR A 37 -3.27 -1.67 5.76
N LYS A 38 -3.34 -0.91 6.86
CA LYS A 38 -4.03 -1.37 8.08
C LYS A 38 -5.53 -1.61 7.89
N ALA A 39 -6.19 -0.86 7.01
CA ALA A 39 -7.60 -1.08 6.68
C ALA A 39 -7.78 -2.40 5.91
N LEU A 40 -6.95 -2.64 4.90
CA LEU A 40 -6.96 -3.88 4.13
C LEU A 40 -6.66 -5.10 5.00
N ILE A 41 -5.65 -5.05 5.88
CA ILE A 41 -5.39 -6.15 6.81
C ILE A 41 -6.62 -6.51 7.65
N LYS A 42 -7.37 -5.51 8.15
CA LYS A 42 -8.60 -5.77 8.91
C LYS A 42 -9.67 -6.45 8.05
N VAL A 43 -9.92 -5.93 6.85
CA VAL A 43 -10.94 -6.47 5.94
C VAL A 43 -10.60 -7.91 5.52
N LEU A 44 -9.33 -8.20 5.28
CA LEU A 44 -8.87 -9.51 4.79
C LEU A 44 -8.63 -10.53 5.91
N HIS A 45 -8.61 -10.13 7.20
CA HIS A 45 -8.27 -11.05 8.28
C HIS A 45 -9.34 -12.13 8.48
N PRO A 46 -8.97 -13.42 8.58
CA PRO A 46 -9.94 -14.51 8.77
C PRO A 46 -10.79 -14.31 10.03
N ASP A 47 -10.23 -13.76 11.11
CA ASP A 47 -10.99 -13.48 12.34
C ASP A 47 -12.18 -12.54 12.12
N MET A 48 -12.09 -11.64 11.13
CA MET A 48 -13.20 -10.74 10.76
C MET A 48 -14.16 -11.38 9.75
N ASN A 49 -13.72 -12.46 9.09
CA ASN A 49 -14.46 -13.19 8.05
C ASN A 49 -14.90 -14.58 8.53
N GLY A 50 -15.12 -14.77 9.84
CA GLY A 50 -15.65 -16.02 10.40
C GLY A 50 -14.70 -17.22 10.28
N GLY A 51 -13.39 -16.98 10.16
CA GLY A 51 -12.37 -18.01 9.91
C GLY A 51 -12.18 -18.35 8.43
N ASP A 52 -12.84 -17.64 7.51
CA ASP A 52 -12.66 -17.84 6.08
C ASP A 52 -11.24 -17.44 5.63
N ARG A 53 -10.53 -18.42 5.08
CA ARG A 53 -9.15 -18.30 4.59
C ARG A 53 -9.06 -18.09 3.09
N SER A 54 -10.19 -17.94 2.40
CA SER A 54 -10.25 -17.67 0.95
C SER A 54 -9.45 -16.43 0.53
N GLN A 55 -9.25 -15.47 1.45
CA GLN A 55 -8.57 -14.20 1.21
C GLN A 55 -7.10 -14.18 1.70
N GLU A 56 -6.55 -15.31 2.17
CA GLU A 56 -5.16 -15.36 2.66
C GLU A 56 -4.14 -14.99 1.58
N GLU A 57 -4.35 -15.39 0.32
CA GLU A 57 -3.46 -15.01 -0.77
C GLU A 57 -3.44 -13.48 -0.98
N GLN A 58 -4.62 -12.85 -0.93
CA GLN A 58 -4.73 -11.40 -1.01
C GLN A 58 -4.08 -10.72 0.20
N LEU A 59 -4.24 -11.28 1.39
CA LEU A 59 -3.58 -10.79 2.61
C LEU A 59 -2.06 -10.81 2.46
N GLN A 60 -1.48 -11.88 1.91
CA GLN A 60 -0.04 -11.96 1.63
C GLN A 60 0.41 -10.91 0.61
N LEU A 61 -0.39 -10.66 -0.44
CA LEU A 61 -0.11 -9.60 -1.42
C LEU A 61 -0.10 -8.21 -0.79
N VAL A 62 -1.05 -7.92 0.11
CA VAL A 62 -1.11 -6.64 0.84
C VAL A 62 0.11 -6.47 1.76
N VAL A 63 0.55 -7.54 2.44
CA VAL A 63 1.77 -7.53 3.25
C VAL A 63 3.01 -7.29 2.38
N TRP A 64 3.14 -8.01 1.26
CA TRP A 64 4.22 -7.83 0.30
C TRP A 64 4.26 -6.38 -0.23
N ALA A 65 3.11 -5.83 -0.59
CA ALA A 65 3.02 -4.48 -1.13
C ALA A 65 3.48 -3.42 -0.10
N TRP A 66 3.07 -3.55 1.16
CA TRP A 66 3.54 -2.65 2.22
C TRP A 66 5.05 -2.72 2.42
N ASP A 67 5.65 -3.90 2.28
CA ASP A 67 7.10 -4.09 2.35
C ASP A 67 7.85 -3.27 1.28
N GLN A 68 7.28 -3.16 0.08
CA GLN A 68 7.86 -2.37 -1.02
C GLN A 68 7.83 -0.87 -0.72
N ILE A 69 6.79 -0.39 -0.02
CA ILE A 69 6.57 1.05 0.19
C ILE A 69 7.25 1.58 1.45
N LYS A 70 7.26 0.82 2.55
CA LYS A 70 7.70 1.29 3.88
C LYS A 70 9.14 1.84 3.87
N GLY A 71 10.02 1.24 3.08
CA GLY A 71 11.42 1.64 2.91
C GLY A 71 11.69 2.50 1.67
N SER A 72 10.70 2.70 0.80
CA SER A 72 10.91 3.43 -0.45
C SER A 72 11.23 4.91 -0.21
N ARG A 73 12.08 5.46 -1.08
CA ARG A 73 12.42 6.89 -1.13
C ARG A 73 11.45 7.72 -1.99
N ASN A 74 10.58 7.06 -2.75
CA ASN A 74 9.62 7.73 -3.62
C ASN A 74 8.40 8.23 -2.83
N PHE A 75 8.15 7.64 -1.65
CA PHE A 75 7.09 8.02 -0.73
C PHE A 75 7.69 8.84 0.41
N LYS A 76 7.10 9.99 0.70
CA LYS A 76 7.51 10.85 1.81
C LYS A 76 7.07 10.24 3.13
N ASP A 77 7.80 10.52 4.21
CA ASP A 77 7.30 10.24 5.56
C ASP A 77 6.10 11.12 5.92
#